data_AF-A0A235J378-F1
#
_entry.id   AF-A0A235J378-F1
#
_cell.length_a   1.000
_cell.length_b   1.000
_cell.length_c   1.000
_cell.angle_alpha   90.00
_cell.angle_beta   90.00
_cell.angle_gamma   90.00
#
_symmetry.space_group_name_H-M   'P 1'
#
loop_
_entity.id
_entity.type
_entity.pdbx_description
1 polymer ?
#
loop_
_entity_poly.entity_id
_entity_poly.type
_entity_poly.pdbx_seq_one_letter_code
_entity_poly.pdbx_strand_id
1 'polypeptide(L)'
;MSETNAEYQVRLDEMIKTGKLKAEYKDILLEIGELGSKACALGLISGLGWGEDANYIVLNAYEILDKDGNFLYFTLSEARDYLHNLIADS
;
A
#
# COMPACT_ATOMS: atom_id res chain seq x y z
N MET A 1 7.29 11.61 10.95
CA MET A 1 7.23 10.30 11.61
C MET A 1 6.41 9.40 10.71
N SER A 2 6.93 8.24 10.33
CA SER A 2 6.13 7.21 9.66
C SER A 2 5.16 6.62 10.67
N GLU A 3 3.90 6.42 10.26
CA GLU A 3 2.90 5.69 11.04
C GLU A 3 3.45 4.30 11.42
N THR A 4 3.22 3.88 12.67
CA THR A 4 3.56 2.52 13.11
C THR A 4 2.55 1.52 12.55
N ASN A 5 2.93 0.23 12.44
CA ASN A 5 2.00 -0.80 11.96
C ASN A 5 0.71 -0.88 12.81
N ALA A 6 0.80 -0.62 14.12
CA ALA A 6 -0.36 -0.59 15.00
C ALA A 6 -1.30 0.59 14.71
N GLU A 7 -0.75 1.79 14.49
CA GLU A 7 -1.56 2.96 14.09
C GLU A 7 -2.21 2.73 12.73
N TYR A 8 -1.47 2.14 11.79
CA TYR A 8 -1.98 1.80 10.47
C TYR A 8 -3.13 0.79 10.52
N GLN A 9 -3.01 -0.25 11.34
CA GLN A 9 -4.12 -1.20 11.59
C GLN A 9 -5.37 -0.50 12.11
N VAL A 10 -5.22 0.37 13.11
CA VAL A 10 -6.34 1.14 13.68
C VAL A 10 -7.00 2.01 12.61
N ARG A 11 -6.21 2.67 11.76
CA ARG A 11 -6.72 3.48 10.65
C ARG A 11 -7.55 2.66 9.67
N LEU A 12 -7.05 1.49 9.25
CA LEU A 12 -7.80 0.61 8.34
C LEU A 12 -9.12 0.13 8.98
N ASP A 13 -9.11 -0.18 10.28
CA ASP A 13 -10.32 -0.56 11.02
C ASP A 13 -11.37 0.57 11.07
N GLU A 14 -10.94 1.81 11.29
CA GLU A 14 -11.83 2.98 11.25
C GLU A 14 -12.40 3.21 9.85
N MET A 15 -11.59 3.03 8.80
CA MET A 15 -12.04 3.14 7.41
C MET A 15 -13.07 2.06 7.06
N ILE A 16 -12.91 0.84 7.58
CA ILE A 16 -13.92 -0.24 7.42
C ILE A 16 -15.21 0.14 8.15
N LYS A 17 -15.11 0.59 9.40
CA LYS A 17 -16.26 1.00 10.21
C LYS A 17 -17.06 2.14 9.56
N THR A 18 -16.39 3.05 8.86
CA THR A 18 -17.00 4.21 8.18
C THR A 18 -17.39 3.94 6.72
N GLY A 19 -17.17 2.70 6.23
CA GLY A 19 -17.51 2.32 4.85
C GLY A 19 -16.58 2.89 3.78
N LYS A 20 -15.41 3.42 4.17
CA LYS A 20 -14.37 3.93 3.27
C LYS A 20 -13.44 2.85 2.74
N LEU A 21 -13.35 1.72 3.46
CA LEU A 21 -12.54 0.57 3.06
C LEU A 21 -13.39 -0.69 3.09
N LYS A 22 -13.29 -1.52 2.05
CA LYS A 22 -13.87 -2.86 2.07
C LYS A 22 -13.06 -3.76 3.01
N ALA A 23 -13.73 -4.51 3.87
CA ALA A 23 -13.05 -5.41 4.82
C ALA A 23 -12.11 -6.42 4.13
N GLU A 24 -12.46 -6.87 2.92
CA GLU A 24 -11.65 -7.79 2.11
C GLU A 24 -10.28 -7.21 1.67
N TYR A 25 -10.08 -5.89 1.73
CA TYR A 25 -8.81 -5.25 1.37
C TYR A 25 -7.87 -5.06 2.58
N LYS A 26 -8.33 -5.30 3.82
CA LYS A 26 -7.54 -5.00 5.02
C LYS A 26 -6.20 -5.75 5.03
N ASP A 27 -6.25 -7.07 4.91
CA ASP A 27 -5.08 -7.91 5.09
C ASP A 27 -4.01 -7.63 4.03
N ILE A 28 -4.44 -7.44 2.77
CA ILE A 28 -3.52 -7.13 1.68
C ILE A 28 -2.91 -5.73 1.82
N LEU A 29 -3.65 -4.74 2.32
CA LEU A 29 -3.11 -3.40 2.57
C LEU A 29 -2.10 -3.40 3.71
N LEU A 30 -2.31 -4.19 4.76
CA LEU A 30 -1.33 -4.40 5.83
C LEU A 30 -0.04 -5.01 5.28
N GLU A 31 -0.16 -6.07 4.49
CA GLU A 31 0.99 -6.72 3.87
C GLU A 31 1.76 -5.76 2.94
N ILE A 32 1.05 -5.03 2.07
CA ILE A 32 1.67 -4.00 1.22
C ILE A 32 2.34 -2.90 2.06
N GLY A 33 1.76 -2.48 3.18
CA GLY A 33 2.34 -1.49 4.07
C GLY A 33 3.69 -1.95 4.67
N GLU A 34 3.77 -3.21 5.07
CA GLU A 34 5.00 -3.81 5.58
C GLU A 34 6.07 -3.95 4.48
N LEU A 35 5.68 -4.50 3.32
CA LEU A 35 6.57 -4.64 2.16
C LEU A 35 7.06 -3.29 1.65
N GLY A 36 6.15 -2.32 1.54
CA GLY A 36 6.44 -0.96 1.09
C GLY A 36 7.42 -0.26 2.01
N SER A 37 7.22 -0.38 3.33
CA SER A 37 8.16 0.17 4.33
C SER A 37 9.55 -0.45 4.19
N LYS A 38 9.62 -1.77 3.97
CA LYS A 38 10.89 -2.47 3.74
C LYS A 38 11.55 -2.04 2.42
N ALA A 39 10.80 -1.94 1.33
CA ALA A 39 11.30 -1.50 0.03
C ALA A 39 11.81 -0.04 0.07
N CYS A 40 11.11 0.85 0.76
CA CYS A 40 11.57 2.23 1.02
C CYS A 40 12.88 2.24 1.82
N ALA A 41 12.98 1.44 2.89
CA ALA A 41 14.19 1.36 3.71
C ALA A 41 15.41 0.81 2.93
N LEU A 42 15.17 -0.04 1.92
CA LEU A 42 16.19 -0.55 1.00
C LEU A 42 16.49 0.41 -0.16
N GLY A 43 15.76 1.52 -0.31
CA GLY A 43 15.92 2.47 -1.42
C GLY A 43 15.46 1.92 -2.78
N LEU A 44 14.60 0.91 -2.78
CA LEU A 44 14.06 0.28 -4.01
C LEU A 44 12.89 1.08 -4.59
N ILE A 45 12.15 1.79 -3.74
CA ILE A 45 11.06 2.69 -4.10
C ILE A 45 11.15 3.95 -3.25
N SER A 46 10.50 5.01 -3.71
CA SER A 46 10.46 6.32 -3.04
C SER A 46 9.12 6.61 -2.36
N GLY A 47 8.06 5.86 -2.68
CA GLY A 47 6.73 6.06 -2.13
C GLY A 47 5.70 5.07 -2.64
N LEU A 48 4.54 5.06 -1.98
CA LEU A 48 3.41 4.21 -2.31
C LEU A 48 2.08 4.80 -1.79
N GLY A 49 0.97 4.45 -2.43
CA GLY A 49 -0.36 4.89 -2.05
C GLY A 49 -1.47 4.09 -2.74
N TRP A 50 -2.69 4.14 -2.22
CA TRP A 50 -3.87 3.56 -2.90
C TRP A 50 -4.69 4.64 -3.58
N GLY A 51 -5.42 4.23 -4.62
CA GLY A 51 -6.43 5.06 -5.27
C GLY A 51 -7.74 5.08 -4.50
N GLU A 52 -8.45 6.21 -4.59
CA GLU A 52 -9.77 6.42 -4.00
C GLU A 52 -10.73 6.96 -5.08
N ASP A 53 -12.03 6.70 -4.91
CA ASP A 53 -13.06 7.30 -5.76
C ASP A 53 -13.45 8.72 -5.29
N ALA A 54 -14.40 9.35 -5.98
CA ALA A 54 -14.91 10.68 -5.62
C ALA A 54 -15.56 10.77 -4.22
N ASN A 55 -15.87 9.64 -3.59
CA ASN A 55 -16.41 9.54 -2.25
C ASN A 55 -15.34 9.13 -1.22
N TYR A 56 -14.06 9.12 -1.58
CA TYR A 56 -12.95 8.65 -0.73
C TYR A 56 -13.05 7.17 -0.38
N ILE A 57 -13.68 6.36 -1.23
CA ILE A 57 -13.72 4.91 -1.06
C ILE A 57 -12.48 4.31 -1.71
N VAL A 58 -11.74 3.51 -0.94
CA VAL A 58 -10.53 2.83 -1.40
C VAL A 58 -10.88 1.88 -2.55
N LEU A 59 -10.16 2.02 -3.64
CA LEU A 59 -10.29 1.20 -4.85
C LEU A 59 -9.27 0.06 -4.84
N ASN A 60 -9.51 -0.94 -5.70
CA ASN A 60 -8.48 -1.92 -6.04
C ASN A 60 -7.46 -1.31 -7.02
N ALA A 61 -6.83 -0.21 -6.60
CA ALA A 61 -5.87 0.55 -7.37
C ALA A 61 -4.77 1.04 -6.42
N TYR A 62 -3.53 0.88 -6.83
CA TYR A 62 -2.35 1.16 -6.05
C TYR A 62 -1.28 1.80 -6.92
N GLU A 63 -0.59 2.78 -6.36
CA GLU A 63 0.55 3.46 -6.98
C GLU A 63 1.82 3.20 -6.20
N ILE A 64 2.92 2.98 -6.94
CA ILE A 64 4.27 2.88 -6.40
C ILE A 64 5.14 3.87 -7.18
N LEU A 65 5.86 4.73 -6.45
CA LEU A 65 6.88 5.59 -7.00
C LEU A 65 8.21 4.85 -6.95
N ASP A 66 8.74 4.42 -8.09
CA ASP A 66 10.01 3.70 -8.14
C ASP A 66 11.21 4.60 -7.77
N LYS A 67 12.39 4.01 -7.67
CA LYS A 67 13.64 4.74 -7.37
C LYS A 67 14.08 5.71 -8.48
N ASP A 68 13.58 5.54 -9.70
CA ASP A 68 13.91 6.35 -10.87
C ASP A 68 12.91 7.50 -11.07
N GLY A 69 11.88 7.59 -10.21
CA GLY A 69 10.86 8.64 -10.22
C GLY A 69 9.65 8.34 -11.11
N ASN A 70 9.47 7.10 -11.56
CA ASN A 70 8.31 6.69 -12.35
C ASN A 70 7.17 6.21 -11.45
N PHE A 71 5.94 6.55 -11.83
CA PHE A 71 4.74 6.02 -11.21
C PHE A 71 4.33 4.71 -11.88
N LEU A 72 4.20 3.66 -11.08
CA LEU A 72 3.70 2.36 -11.48
C LEU A 72 2.30 2.15 -10.90
N TYR A 73 1.37 1.70 -11.72
CA TYR A 73 -0.04 1.52 -11.33
C TYR A 73 -0.42 0.05 -11.36
N PHE A 74 -1.02 -0.42 -10.27
CA PHE A 74 -1.31 -1.82 -10.02
C PHE A 74 -2.68 -1.99 -9.36
N THR A 75 -3.24 -3.19 -9.42
CA THR A 75 -4.19 -3.65 -8.41
C THR A 75 -3.48 -3.93 -7.07
N LEU A 76 -4.23 -4.11 -5.98
CA LEU A 76 -3.63 -4.46 -4.69
C LEU A 76 -2.81 -5.77 -4.76
N SER A 77 -3.33 -6.79 -5.46
CA SER A 77 -2.61 -8.06 -5.64
C SER A 77 -1.32 -7.88 -6.42
N GLU A 78 -1.37 -7.15 -7.54
CA GLU A 78 -0.18 -6.90 -8.35
C GLU A 78 0.87 -6.09 -7.60
N ALA A 79 0.44 -5.10 -6.79
CA ALA A 79 1.35 -4.30 -5.97
C ALA A 79 2.07 -5.16 -4.92
N ARG A 80 1.34 -6.06 -4.24
CA ARG A 80 1.92 -7.01 -3.30
C ARG A 80 2.96 -7.90 -3.99
N ASP A 81 2.59 -8.51 -5.11
CA ASP A 81 3.47 -9.43 -5.85
C ASP A 81 4.71 -8.70 -6.40
N TYR A 82 4.52 -7.48 -6.91
CA TYR A 82 5.61 -6.62 -7.35
C TYR A 82 6.60 -6.32 -6.22
N LEU A 83 6.11 -5.91 -5.04
CA LEU A 83 6.97 -5.59 -3.90
C LEU A 83 7.72 -6.81 -3.37
N HIS A 84 7.07 -7.98 -3.31
CA HIS A 84 7.74 -9.24 -2.94
C HIS A 84 8.89 -9.56 -3.88
N ASN A 85 8.65 -9.52 -5.20
CA ASN A 85 9.67 -9.80 -6.20
C ASN A 85 10.80 -8.76 -6.13
N LEU A 86 10.47 -7.48 -6.02
CA LEU A 86 11.44 -6.39 -5.94
C LEU A 86 12.38 -6.54 -4.74
N ILE A 87 11.87 -6.97 -3.59
CA ILE A 87 12.65 -7.22 -2.38
C ILE A 87 13.45 -8.53 -2.47
N ALA A 88 12.94 -9.54 -3.18
CA ALA A 88 13.65 -10.81 -3.36
C ALA A 88 14.85 -10.66 -4.31
N ASP A 89 14.75 -9.76 -5.28
CA ASP A 89 15.79 -9.49 -6.29
C ASP A 89 16.88 -8.50 -5.79
N SER A 90 16.76 -7.96 -4.57
CA SER A 90 17.67 -6.93 -4.00
C SER A 90 18.86 -7.49 -3.22
#